data_AF-A0A821LQR0-F1
#
_entry.id   AF-A0A821LQR0-F1
#
_cell.length_a   1.000
_cell.length_b   1.000
_cell.length_c   1.000
_cell.angle_alpha   90.00
_cell.angle_beta   90.00
_cell.angle_gamma   90.00
#
_symmetry.space_group_name_H-M   'P 1'
#
loop_
_entity.id
_entity.type
_entity.pdbx_description
1 polymer ?
#
loop_
_entity_poly.entity_id
_entity_poly.type
_entity_poly.pdbx_seq_one_letter_code
_entity_poly.pdbx_strand_id
1 'polypeptide(L)'
;MHYKFNFSLSNTAAKVISTSLLKARRLQTLDLSCNPLSPSDALKILNTLRKPTVKLLNLHMQNIIVDLNFVQEKEEILQLPYRKNTKVSHGEVLHNYTLSLPDIRPLIMKRMDYLTQKGKKTKLDIALYFLQLRKSVDIVQPRDILRDLKLAGTPVDEDLVNQLTETFPGPVIDKGTKTVKLDGIIEMIRRLWPDKKLPPTPPPEQAPPEQAPTAVVKKGKKGQKKFK
;
A
#
# COMPACT_ATOMS: atom_id res chain seq x y z
N MET A 1 -28.13 7.01 -8.15
CA MET A 1 -28.02 8.22 -8.98
C MET A 1 -27.16 9.23 -8.26
N HIS A 2 -25.94 9.49 -8.72
CA HIS A 2 -25.05 10.51 -8.15
C HIS A 2 -25.19 11.80 -8.95
N TYR A 3 -25.97 12.76 -8.44
CA TYR A 3 -26.00 14.10 -9.00
C TYR A 3 -24.78 14.88 -8.49
N LYS A 4 -23.75 15.02 -9.33
CA LYS A 4 -22.72 16.04 -9.15
C LYS A 4 -23.34 17.39 -9.49
N PHE A 5 -23.85 18.10 -8.48
CA PHE A 5 -24.10 19.54 -8.62
C PHE A 5 -22.74 20.24 -8.72
N ASN A 6 -22.46 20.86 -9.86
CA ASN A 6 -21.26 21.66 -10.05
C ASN A 6 -21.43 23.00 -9.30
N PHE A 7 -20.83 23.12 -8.12
CA PHE A 7 -20.93 24.25 -7.17
C PHE A 7 -20.09 25.49 -7.56
N SER A 8 -19.91 25.78 -8.85
CA SER A 8 -19.01 26.87 -9.26
C SER A 8 -19.46 28.27 -8.76
N LEU A 9 -20.74 28.43 -8.40
CA LEU A 9 -21.28 29.68 -7.86
C LEU A 9 -21.09 29.84 -6.34
N SER A 10 -20.90 28.75 -5.59
CA SER A 10 -20.95 28.77 -4.12
C SER A 10 -19.71 29.38 -3.48
N ASN A 11 -18.53 29.19 -4.08
CA ASN A 11 -17.25 29.63 -3.49
C ASN A 11 -17.08 31.15 -3.54
N THR A 12 -17.54 31.78 -4.63
CA THR A 12 -17.58 33.25 -4.73
C THR A 12 -18.56 33.82 -3.72
N ALA A 13 -19.76 33.24 -3.59
CA ALA A 13 -20.76 33.66 -2.62
C ALA A 13 -20.23 33.55 -1.19
N ALA A 14 -19.62 32.41 -0.83
CA ALA A 14 -19.04 32.21 0.50
C ALA A 14 -17.95 33.22 0.81
N LYS A 15 -17.07 33.54 -0.16
CA LYS A 15 -16.06 34.59 0.01
C LYS A 15 -16.70 35.95 0.26
N VAL A 16 -17.72 36.32 -0.52
CA VAL A 16 -18.43 37.60 -0.35
C VAL A 16 -19.09 37.66 1.03
N ILE A 17 -19.82 36.62 1.43
CA ILE A 17 -20.46 36.50 2.75
C ILE A 17 -19.41 36.66 3.84
N SER A 18 -18.31 35.92 3.78
CA SER A 18 -17.21 36.01 4.75
C SER A 18 -16.65 37.42 4.87
N THR A 19 -16.42 38.12 3.75
CA THR A 19 -15.92 39.50 3.80
C THR A 19 -16.94 40.50 4.32
N SER A 20 -18.23 40.31 3.99
CA SER A 20 -19.32 41.16 4.44
C SER A 20 -19.59 40.99 5.95
N LEU A 21 -19.43 39.78 6.48
CA LEU A 21 -19.58 39.50 7.91
C LEU A 21 -18.59 40.28 8.78
N LEU A 22 -17.38 40.54 8.27
CA LEU A 22 -16.38 41.36 8.98
C LEU A 22 -16.80 42.83 9.08
N LYS A 23 -17.59 43.32 8.13
CA LYS A 23 -18.07 44.70 8.07
C LYS A 23 -19.42 44.87 8.76
N ALA A 24 -20.19 43.79 8.88
CA ALA A 24 -21.53 43.80 9.45
C ALA A 24 -21.51 43.99 10.98
N ARG A 25 -21.74 45.23 11.44
CA ARG A 25 -21.71 45.58 12.88
C ARG A 25 -22.98 45.20 13.65
N ARG A 26 -24.12 45.05 12.96
CA ARG A 26 -25.45 44.85 13.57
C ARG A 26 -26.09 43.50 13.26
N LEU A 27 -25.47 42.68 12.41
CA LEU A 27 -26.03 41.40 12.01
C LEU A 27 -25.86 40.38 13.14
N GLN A 28 -26.98 39.92 13.71
CA GLN A 28 -27.00 38.93 14.78
C GLN A 28 -27.34 37.52 14.29
N THR A 29 -28.17 37.40 13.26
CA THR A 29 -28.61 36.10 12.72
C THR A 29 -28.33 36.06 11.23
N LEU A 30 -27.76 34.94 10.77
CA LEU A 30 -27.55 34.64 9.36
C LEU A 30 -28.05 33.22 9.12
N ASP A 31 -29.02 33.09 8.24
CA ASP A 31 -29.56 31.81 7.80
C ASP A 31 -29.10 31.51 6.38
N LEU A 32 -28.36 30.42 6.24
CA LEU A 32 -27.86 29.86 4.99
C LEU A 32 -28.42 28.46 4.76
N SER A 33 -29.44 28.04 5.51
CA SER A 33 -30.05 26.73 5.38
C SER A 33 -30.55 26.48 3.96
N CYS A 34 -30.46 25.23 3.49
CA CYS A 34 -30.83 24.80 2.14
C CYS A 34 -30.11 25.53 0.98
N ASN A 35 -29.00 26.23 1.26
CA ASN A 35 -28.18 26.80 0.20
C ASN A 35 -27.18 25.76 -0.32
N PRO A 36 -26.87 25.79 -1.63
CA PRO A 36 -25.89 24.89 -2.23
C PRO A 36 -24.46 25.33 -1.85
N LEU A 37 -24.06 25.12 -0.60
CA LEU A 37 -22.70 25.37 -0.13
C LEU A 37 -21.90 24.08 -0.10
N SER A 38 -20.66 24.14 -0.57
CA SER A 38 -19.73 23.02 -0.38
C SER A 38 -19.26 22.95 1.09
N PRO A 39 -18.77 21.80 1.57
CA PRO A 39 -18.18 21.68 2.90
C PRO A 39 -17.08 22.73 3.16
N SER A 40 -16.22 23.00 2.16
CA SER A 40 -15.18 24.02 2.24
C SER A 40 -15.73 25.44 2.37
N ASP A 41 -16.87 25.74 1.73
CA ASP A 41 -17.51 27.05 1.82
C ASP A 41 -18.13 27.28 3.20
N ALA A 42 -18.82 26.27 3.72
CA ALA A 42 -19.39 26.29 5.06
C ALA A 42 -18.29 26.51 6.12
N LEU A 43 -17.17 25.79 5.99
CA LEU A 43 -16.01 25.94 6.87
C LEU A 43 -15.41 27.34 6.78
N LYS A 44 -15.30 27.92 5.58
CA LYS A 44 -14.78 29.27 5.38
C LYS A 44 -15.66 30.34 6.02
N ILE A 45 -16.98 30.18 5.97
CA ILE A 45 -17.94 31.06 6.64
C ILE A 45 -17.83 30.90 8.15
N LEU A 46 -17.81 29.67 8.66
CA LEU A 46 -17.62 29.37 10.08
C LEU A 46 -16.35 30.02 10.64
N ASN A 47 -15.22 29.90 9.93
CA ASN A 47 -13.93 30.46 10.35
C ASN A 47 -13.93 31.98 10.50
N THR A 48 -14.88 32.70 9.90
CA THR A 48 -15.01 34.14 10.15
C THR A 48 -15.43 34.45 11.59
N LEU A 49 -16.14 33.53 12.25
CA LEU A 49 -16.57 33.68 13.64
C LEU A 49 -15.40 33.64 14.63
N ARG A 50 -14.23 33.10 14.25
CA ARG A 50 -12.99 33.22 15.05
C ARG A 50 -12.57 34.67 15.27
N LYS A 51 -13.07 35.63 14.47
CA LYS A 51 -12.72 37.04 14.64
C LYS A 51 -13.72 37.73 15.60
N PRO A 52 -13.25 38.40 16.67
CA PRO A 52 -14.13 39.06 17.65
C PRO A 52 -14.87 40.28 17.08
N THR A 53 -14.47 40.75 15.90
CA THR A 53 -15.14 41.82 15.15
C THR A 53 -16.51 41.41 14.63
N VAL A 54 -16.72 40.12 14.33
CA VAL A 54 -18.00 39.61 13.81
C VAL A 54 -19.01 39.50 14.96
N LYS A 55 -20.14 40.20 14.86
CA LYS A 55 -21.17 40.23 15.92
C LYS A 55 -22.29 39.19 15.77
N LEU A 56 -22.09 38.23 14.87
CA LEU A 56 -23.05 37.16 14.62
C LEU A 56 -23.23 36.25 15.85
N LEU A 57 -24.47 36.02 16.24
CA LEU A 57 -24.90 35.15 17.32
C LEU A 57 -25.47 33.84 16.78
N ASN A 58 -26.27 33.87 15.72
CA ASN A 58 -26.91 32.68 15.17
C ASN A 58 -26.46 32.46 13.72
N LEU A 59 -25.86 31.30 13.46
CA LEU A 59 -25.53 30.83 12.13
C LEU A 59 -26.30 29.54 11.84
N HIS A 60 -27.26 29.62 10.92
CA HIS A 60 -28.06 28.48 10.51
C HIS A 60 -27.57 27.94 9.17
N MET A 61 -27.17 26.67 9.14
CA MET A 61 -26.72 25.96 7.94
C MET A 61 -27.41 24.59 7.85
N GLN A 62 -28.71 24.55 8.16
CA GLN A 62 -29.47 23.32 8.09
C GLN A 62 -29.52 22.81 6.65
N ASN A 63 -29.44 21.49 6.45
CA ASN A 63 -29.39 20.87 5.12
C ASN A 63 -28.15 21.27 4.27
N ILE A 64 -27.03 21.58 4.95
CA ILE A 64 -25.72 21.72 4.30
C ILE A 64 -24.82 20.58 4.78
N ILE A 65 -24.18 19.90 3.84
CA ILE A 65 -23.22 18.84 4.12
C ILE A 65 -21.89 19.48 4.51
N VAL A 66 -21.36 19.09 5.68
CA VAL A 66 -20.10 19.62 6.24
C VAL A 66 -19.08 18.51 6.45
N ASP A 67 -17.80 18.84 6.57
CA ASP A 67 -16.73 17.88 6.85
C ASP A 67 -16.48 17.71 8.36
N LEU A 68 -15.63 16.74 8.73
CA LEU A 68 -15.24 16.54 10.13
C LEU A 68 -14.52 17.77 10.70
N ASN A 69 -13.71 18.44 9.87
CA ASN A 69 -12.96 19.64 10.27
C ASN A 69 -13.92 20.75 10.69
N PHE A 70 -15.04 20.94 9.97
CA PHE A 70 -16.08 21.88 10.35
C PHE A 70 -16.62 21.61 11.77
N VAL A 71 -16.83 20.35 12.14
CA VAL A 71 -17.34 19.99 13.47
C VAL A 71 -16.31 20.34 14.55
N GLN A 72 -15.05 19.99 14.34
CA GLN A 72 -13.95 20.31 15.25
C GLN A 72 -13.79 21.83 15.43
N GLU A 73 -13.74 22.56 14.31
CA GLU A 73 -13.61 24.02 14.29
C GLU A 73 -14.80 24.71 14.96
N LYS A 74 -16.01 24.19 14.77
CA LYS A 74 -17.22 24.70 15.43
C LYS A 74 -17.09 24.58 16.93
N GLU A 75 -16.65 23.44 17.45
CA GLU A 75 -16.46 23.23 18.89
C GLU A 75 -15.43 24.20 19.47
N GLU A 76 -14.28 24.35 18.81
CA GLU A 76 -13.23 25.29 19.24
C GLU A 76 -13.73 26.74 19.25
N ILE A 77 -14.48 27.15 18.21
CA ILE A 77 -15.02 28.50 18.12
C ILE A 77 -16.03 28.78 19.24
N LEU A 78 -16.88 27.81 19.57
CA LEU A 78 -17.90 27.96 20.61
C LEU A 78 -17.29 28.02 22.02
N GLN A 79 -16.08 27.49 22.22
CA GLN A 79 -15.33 27.61 23.47
C GLN A 79 -14.69 28.99 23.68
N LEU A 80 -14.62 29.84 22.64
CA LEU A 80 -14.03 31.17 22.77
C LEU A 80 -14.84 32.06 23.75
N PRO A 81 -14.18 32.89 24.56
CA PRO A 81 -14.84 33.63 25.65
C PRO A 81 -15.92 34.60 25.16
N TYR A 82 -15.78 35.12 23.93
CA TYR A 82 -16.73 36.04 23.30
C TYR A 82 -17.76 35.34 22.40
N ARG A 83 -17.82 34.00 22.38
CA ARG A 83 -18.74 33.18 21.57
C ARG A 83 -19.67 32.28 22.37
N LYS A 84 -19.70 32.41 23.70
CA LYS A 84 -20.55 31.58 24.58
C LYS A 84 -22.04 31.58 24.23
N ASN A 85 -22.53 32.69 23.67
CA ASN A 85 -23.95 32.85 23.28
C ASN A 85 -24.18 32.57 21.78
N THR A 86 -23.16 32.12 21.05
CA THR A 86 -23.26 31.84 19.63
C THR A 86 -23.86 30.44 19.42
N LYS A 87 -24.81 30.32 18.49
CA LYS A 87 -25.44 29.07 18.08
C LYS A 87 -25.13 28.79 16.61
N VAL A 88 -24.60 27.60 16.34
CA VAL A 88 -24.27 27.14 14.98
C VAL A 88 -24.95 25.80 14.70
N SER A 89 -25.85 25.78 13.71
CA SER A 89 -26.53 24.56 13.23
C SER A 89 -26.01 24.17 11.85
N HIS A 90 -25.93 22.87 11.58
CA HIS A 90 -25.46 22.30 10.32
C HIS A 90 -26.30 21.06 9.95
N GLY A 91 -26.24 20.66 8.68
CA GLY A 91 -26.81 19.39 8.22
C GLY A 91 -25.90 18.19 8.50
N GLU A 92 -25.87 17.26 7.56
CA GLU A 92 -25.13 16.01 7.65
C GLU A 92 -23.61 16.22 7.65
N VAL A 93 -22.89 15.34 8.36
CA VAL A 93 -21.43 15.33 8.41
C VAL A 93 -20.91 14.25 7.49
N LEU A 94 -20.06 14.65 6.54
CA LEU A 94 -19.39 13.77 5.60
C LEU A 94 -18.40 12.91 6.38
N HIS A 95 -18.63 11.59 6.37
CA HIS A 95 -17.75 10.65 7.03
C HIS A 95 -16.43 10.58 6.25
N ASN A 96 -15.30 10.77 6.95
CA ASN A 96 -13.97 10.58 6.37
C ASN A 96 -13.74 9.10 6.08
N TYR A 97 -14.31 8.59 4.98
CA TYR A 97 -13.87 7.33 4.40
C TYR A 97 -12.48 7.55 3.81
N THR A 98 -11.45 7.36 4.63
CA THR A 98 -10.14 7.03 4.09
C THR A 98 -10.29 5.66 3.42
N LEU A 99 -10.31 5.64 2.09
CA LEU A 99 -10.07 4.40 1.35
C LEU A 99 -8.65 3.97 1.72
N SER A 100 -8.51 3.18 2.78
CA SER A 100 -7.26 2.52 3.10
C SER A 100 -6.92 1.68 1.87
N LEU A 101 -5.92 2.10 1.10
CA LEU A 101 -5.44 1.32 -0.04
C LEU A 101 -5.11 -0.07 0.50
N PRO A 102 -5.80 -1.13 0.02
CA PRO A 102 -5.51 -2.48 0.48
C PRO A 102 -4.02 -2.77 0.26
N ASP A 103 -3.38 -3.42 1.23
CA ASP A 103 -2.01 -3.91 1.03
C ASP A 103 -2.02 -4.86 -0.18
N ILE A 104 -1.31 -4.48 -1.25
CA ILE A 104 -1.30 -5.20 -2.52
C ILE A 104 -0.47 -6.49 -2.45
N ARG A 105 0.44 -6.59 -1.48
CA ARG A 105 1.33 -7.75 -1.28
C ARG A 105 0.57 -9.07 -1.17
N PRO A 106 -0.40 -9.23 -0.26
CA PRO A 106 -1.17 -10.46 -0.16
C PRO A 106 -2.02 -10.75 -1.40
N LEU A 107 -2.50 -9.71 -2.10
CA LEU A 107 -3.28 -9.88 -3.33
C LEU A 107 -2.44 -10.52 -4.44
N ILE A 108 -1.22 -10.02 -4.65
CA ILE A 108 -0.29 -10.54 -5.65
C ILE A 108 0.11 -11.99 -5.32
N MET A 109 0.44 -12.28 -4.05
CA MET A 109 0.79 -13.64 -3.62
C MET A 109 -0.36 -14.63 -3.82
N LYS A 110 -1.60 -14.26 -3.45
CA LYS A 110 -2.78 -15.10 -3.66
C LYS A 110 -3.09 -15.30 -5.15
N ARG A 111 -2.89 -14.28 -5.98
CA ARG A 111 -3.05 -14.40 -7.44
C ARG A 111 -2.05 -15.39 -8.03
N MET A 112 -0.79 -15.33 -7.60
CA MET A 112 0.22 -16.31 -8.02
C MET A 112 -0.14 -17.73 -7.59
N ASP A 113 -0.52 -17.94 -6.32
CA ASP A 113 -0.92 -19.25 -5.81
C ASP A 113 -2.13 -19.82 -6.56
N TYR A 114 -3.13 -19.00 -6.84
CA TYR A 114 -4.28 -19.41 -7.64
C TYR A 114 -3.87 -19.88 -9.05
N LEU A 115 -2.99 -19.14 -9.73
CA LEU A 115 -2.56 -19.48 -11.08
C LEU A 115 -1.69 -20.74 -11.09
N THR A 116 -0.81 -20.92 -10.10
CA THR A 116 0.08 -22.09 -10.00
C THR A 116 -0.67 -23.36 -9.59
N GLN A 117 -1.80 -23.24 -8.90
CA GLN A 117 -2.69 -24.37 -8.58
C GLN A 117 -3.69 -24.71 -9.69
N LYS A 118 -4.01 -23.76 -10.58
CA LYS A 118 -4.96 -23.95 -11.69
C LYS A 118 -4.40 -24.77 -12.86
N GLY A 119 -3.09 -25.06 -12.86
CA GLY A 119 -2.43 -25.89 -13.88
C GLY A 119 -2.98 -27.32 -13.90
N LYS A 120 -3.41 -27.79 -15.08
CA LYS A 120 -3.92 -29.17 -15.27
C LYS A 120 -2.82 -30.24 -15.25
N LYS A 121 -1.58 -29.88 -15.64
CA LYS A 121 -0.46 -30.81 -15.83
C LYS A 121 0.50 -30.84 -14.64
N THR A 122 0.78 -29.69 -14.04
CA THR A 122 1.70 -29.56 -12.91
C THR A 122 1.09 -28.56 -11.93
N LYS A 123 0.92 -28.98 -10.68
CA LYS A 123 0.55 -28.09 -9.58
C LYS A 123 1.83 -27.65 -8.92
N LEU A 124 2.27 -26.43 -9.20
CA LEU A 124 3.42 -25.85 -8.51
C LEU A 124 2.92 -25.15 -7.25
N ASP A 125 3.47 -25.55 -6.12
CA ASP A 125 3.25 -24.84 -4.87
C ASP A 125 4.15 -23.61 -4.82
N ILE A 126 3.59 -22.43 -5.03
CA ILE A 126 4.37 -21.20 -5.16
C ILE A 126 5.12 -20.84 -3.88
N ALA A 127 4.54 -21.16 -2.72
CA ALA A 127 5.16 -20.91 -1.44
C ALA A 127 6.37 -21.84 -1.23
N LEU A 128 6.23 -23.12 -1.56
CA LEU A 128 7.36 -24.06 -1.50
C LEU A 128 8.43 -23.72 -2.54
N TYR A 129 8.05 -23.25 -3.73
CA TYR A 129 8.97 -22.78 -4.76
C TYR A 129 9.87 -21.66 -4.22
N PHE A 130 9.30 -20.60 -3.64
CA PHE A 130 10.09 -19.49 -3.11
C PHE A 130 10.91 -19.87 -1.87
N LEU A 131 10.37 -20.75 -1.01
CA LEU A 131 11.13 -21.27 0.14
C LEU A 131 12.35 -22.09 -0.32
N GLN A 132 12.19 -22.90 -1.37
CA GLN A 132 13.29 -23.69 -1.95
C GLN A 132 14.30 -22.77 -2.66
N LEU A 133 13.82 -21.77 -3.41
CA LEU A 133 14.65 -20.81 -4.12
C LEU A 133 15.55 -20.01 -3.16
N ARG A 134 15.04 -19.66 -1.97
CA ARG A 134 15.82 -18.97 -0.93
C ARG A 134 17.03 -19.77 -0.44
N LYS A 135 16.97 -21.11 -0.46
CA LYS A 135 18.11 -21.95 -0.06
C LYS A 135 19.30 -21.80 -1.02
N SER A 136 19.04 -21.46 -2.29
CA SER A 136 20.08 -21.30 -3.31
C SER A 136 20.52 -19.86 -3.52
N VAL A 137 19.61 -18.89 -3.40
CA VAL A 137 19.87 -17.48 -3.72
C VAL A 137 19.13 -16.53 -2.77
N ASP A 138 19.67 -15.32 -2.61
CA ASP A 138 19.07 -14.25 -1.79
C ASP A 138 18.23 -13.28 -2.63
N ILE A 139 18.65 -13.09 -3.88
CA ILE A 139 18.10 -12.13 -4.83
C ILE A 139 17.90 -12.86 -6.15
N VAL A 140 16.79 -12.60 -6.83
CA VAL A 140 16.45 -13.26 -8.12
C VAL A 140 16.01 -12.24 -9.16
N GLN A 141 16.32 -12.50 -10.43
CA GLN A 141 15.83 -11.66 -11.52
C GLN A 141 14.40 -12.06 -11.92
N PRO A 142 13.55 -11.10 -12.33
CA PRO A 142 12.18 -11.38 -12.77
C PRO A 142 12.12 -12.40 -13.93
N ARG A 143 13.11 -12.35 -14.82
CA ARG A 143 13.23 -13.27 -15.97
C ARG A 143 13.42 -14.72 -15.55
N ASP A 144 14.19 -14.96 -14.48
CA ASP A 144 14.44 -16.32 -13.98
C ASP A 144 13.16 -16.90 -13.36
N ILE A 145 12.44 -16.10 -12.56
CA ILE A 145 11.13 -16.51 -12.01
C ILE A 145 10.16 -16.87 -13.14
N LEU A 146 10.05 -16.02 -14.16
CA LEU A 146 9.14 -16.26 -15.27
C LEU A 146 9.53 -17.54 -16.04
N ARG A 147 10.83 -17.76 -16.28
CA ARG A 147 11.34 -18.96 -16.94
C ARG A 147 10.95 -20.21 -16.16
N ASP A 148 11.19 -20.22 -14.85
CA ASP A 148 10.91 -21.37 -14.00
C ASP A 148 9.40 -21.68 -13.95
N LEU A 149 8.55 -20.64 -13.86
CA LEU A 149 7.09 -20.80 -13.86
C LEU A 149 6.55 -21.29 -15.21
N LYS A 150 7.14 -20.83 -16.33
CA LYS A 150 6.81 -21.33 -17.69
C LYS A 150 7.25 -22.78 -17.87
N LEU A 151 8.44 -23.15 -17.39
CA LEU A 151 8.92 -24.54 -17.39
C LEU A 151 8.03 -25.46 -16.56
N ALA A 152 7.51 -24.97 -15.43
CA ALA A 152 6.52 -25.68 -14.63
C ALA A 152 5.13 -25.76 -15.31
N GLY A 153 4.93 -25.15 -16.48
CA GLY A 153 3.66 -25.15 -17.21
C GLY A 153 2.58 -24.27 -16.58
N THR A 154 2.97 -23.29 -15.76
CA THR A 154 2.02 -22.36 -15.13
C THR A 154 1.69 -21.21 -16.09
N PRO A 155 0.41 -20.83 -16.25
CA PRO A 155 0.01 -19.68 -17.07
C PRO A 155 0.25 -18.36 -16.33
N VAL A 156 1.51 -18.04 -16.04
CA VAL A 156 1.90 -16.74 -15.46
C VAL A 156 2.35 -15.78 -16.57
N ASP A 157 1.80 -14.58 -16.53
CA ASP A 157 2.10 -13.45 -17.40
C ASP A 157 3.29 -12.62 -16.88
N GLU A 158 3.97 -11.92 -17.80
CA GLU A 158 5.08 -11.03 -17.48
C GLU A 158 4.65 -9.89 -16.54
N ASP A 159 3.44 -9.38 -16.72
CA ASP A 159 2.88 -8.32 -15.88
C ASP A 159 2.75 -8.72 -14.41
N LEU A 160 2.38 -9.97 -14.11
CA LEU A 160 2.30 -10.43 -12.72
C LEU A 160 3.68 -10.53 -12.07
N VAL A 161 4.69 -10.97 -12.81
CA VAL A 161 6.07 -11.02 -12.32
C VAL A 161 6.65 -9.62 -12.15
N ASN A 162 6.30 -8.68 -13.04
CA ASN A 162 6.66 -7.27 -12.89
C ASN A 162 6.01 -6.66 -11.64
N GLN A 163 4.72 -6.91 -11.40
CA GLN A 163 4.02 -6.48 -10.18
C GLN A 163 4.67 -7.06 -8.92
N LEU A 164 5.07 -8.34 -8.95
CA LEU A 164 5.83 -8.96 -7.86
C LEU A 164 7.16 -8.23 -7.60
N THR A 165 7.84 -7.82 -8.68
CA THR A 165 9.13 -7.12 -8.60
C THR A 165 9.00 -5.72 -8.02
N GLU A 166 7.94 -5.00 -8.38
CA GLU A 166 7.64 -3.68 -7.81
C GLU A 166 7.23 -3.76 -6.34
N THR A 167 6.58 -4.87 -5.98
CA THR A 167 6.04 -5.10 -4.63
C THR A 167 7.11 -5.59 -3.66
N PHE A 168 8.09 -6.35 -4.14
CA PHE A 168 9.22 -6.86 -3.35
C PHE A 168 10.56 -6.46 -3.98
N PRO A 169 10.89 -5.15 -4.01
CA PRO A 169 12.06 -4.65 -4.71
C PRO A 169 13.36 -5.15 -4.05
N GLY A 170 14.25 -5.69 -4.88
CA GLY A 170 15.62 -6.02 -4.53
C GLY A 170 16.62 -4.97 -5.01
N PRO A 171 17.92 -5.14 -4.69
CA PRO A 171 18.97 -4.23 -5.14
C PRO A 171 19.12 -4.29 -6.67
N VAL A 172 19.33 -3.13 -7.28
CA VAL A 172 19.56 -3.04 -8.73
C VAL A 172 20.97 -3.52 -9.03
N ILE A 173 21.11 -4.53 -9.89
CA ILE A 173 22.41 -5.07 -10.32
C ILE A 173 22.89 -4.30 -11.57
N ASP A 174 24.18 -4.38 -11.87
CA ASP A 174 24.86 -3.71 -12.99
C ASP A 174 24.01 -3.64 -14.27
N LYS A 175 24.03 -2.45 -14.90
CA LYS A 175 23.19 -2.01 -16.04
C LYS A 175 21.71 -1.74 -15.72
N GLY A 176 21.34 -1.54 -14.46
CA GLY A 176 19.99 -1.09 -14.11
C GLY A 176 18.95 -2.22 -14.03
N THR A 177 19.38 -3.47 -13.88
CA THR A 177 18.48 -4.62 -13.87
C THR A 177 17.77 -4.71 -12.51
N LYS A 178 16.43 -4.60 -12.52
CA LYS A 178 15.60 -4.77 -11.33
C LYS A 178 15.67 -6.22 -10.84
N THR A 179 15.72 -6.41 -9.54
CA THR A 179 15.70 -7.75 -8.91
C THR A 179 14.63 -7.82 -7.82
N VAL A 180 14.39 -9.02 -7.34
CA VAL A 180 13.44 -9.33 -6.27
C VAL A 180 14.20 -9.78 -5.03
N LYS A 181 13.92 -9.17 -3.88
CA LYS A 181 14.45 -9.61 -2.58
C LYS A 181 13.54 -10.69 -1.99
N LEU A 182 14.07 -11.88 -1.78
CA LEU A 182 13.26 -13.03 -1.34
C LEU A 182 12.82 -12.95 0.13
N ASP A 183 13.50 -12.20 0.98
CA ASP A 183 13.15 -12.10 2.41
C ASP A 183 11.73 -11.58 2.63
N GLY A 184 11.32 -10.54 1.88
CA GLY A 184 9.96 -9.98 1.98
C GLY A 184 8.88 -10.94 1.48
N ILE A 185 9.21 -11.75 0.47
CA ILE A 185 8.30 -12.80 -0.03
C ILE A 185 8.14 -13.89 1.03
N ILE A 186 9.22 -14.29 1.71
CA ILE A 186 9.17 -15.33 2.75
C ILE A 186 8.40 -14.88 3.98
N GLU A 187 8.61 -13.64 4.42
CA GLU A 187 7.81 -13.06 5.50
C GLU A 187 6.32 -13.11 5.15
N MET A 188 5.96 -12.76 3.91
CA MET A 188 4.59 -12.82 3.42
C MET A 188 4.06 -14.26 3.34
N ILE A 189 4.88 -15.22 2.89
CA ILE A 189 4.52 -16.65 2.87
C ILE A 189 4.25 -17.15 4.28
N ARG A 190 5.11 -16.86 5.25
CA ARG A 190 4.91 -17.26 6.65
C ARG A 190 3.63 -16.67 7.25
N ARG A 191 3.24 -15.48 6.81
CA ARG A 191 1.99 -14.82 7.23
C ARG A 191 0.74 -15.42 6.57
N LEU A 192 0.82 -15.78 5.29
CA LEU A 192 -0.33 -16.29 4.51
C LEU A 192 -0.53 -17.80 4.64
N TRP A 193 0.56 -18.56 4.74
CA TRP A 193 0.58 -20.03 4.75
C TRP A 193 1.62 -20.55 5.78
N PRO A 194 1.34 -20.42 7.10
CA PRO A 194 2.28 -20.80 8.16
C PRO A 194 2.58 -22.31 8.22
N ASP A 195 1.69 -23.12 7.64
CA ASP A 195 1.75 -24.57 7.52
C ASP A 195 2.72 -25.05 6.44
N LYS A 196 3.00 -24.23 5.42
CA LYS A 196 3.90 -24.62 4.33
C LYS A 196 5.37 -24.50 4.75
N LYS A 197 5.95 -25.65 5.07
CA LYS A 197 7.36 -25.82 5.38
C LYS A 197 7.97 -26.80 4.40
N LEU A 198 9.23 -26.57 4.03
CA LEU A 198 9.97 -27.57 3.27
C LEU A 198 10.11 -28.84 4.12
N PRO A 199 10.04 -30.04 3.51
CA PRO A 199 10.33 -31.27 4.23
C PRO A 199 11.75 -31.18 4.84
N PRO A 200 11.98 -31.75 6.03
CA PRO A 200 13.31 -31.76 6.63
C PRO A 200 14.28 -32.43 5.64
N THR A 201 15.33 -31.71 5.25
CA THR A 201 16.40 -32.28 4.43
C THR A 201 16.98 -33.48 5.22
N PRO A 202 17.12 -34.68 4.63
CA PRO A 202 17.83 -35.76 5.31
C PRO A 202 19.22 -35.29 5.73
N PRO A 203 19.75 -35.76 6.88
CA PRO A 203 21.07 -35.37 7.35
C PRO A 203 22.11 -35.60 6.25
N PRO A 204 23.11 -34.70 6.09
CA PRO A 204 24.19 -34.90 5.14
C PRO A 204 24.81 -36.27 5.36
N GLU A 205 24.82 -37.11 4.33
CA GLU A 205 25.56 -38.37 4.32
C GLU A 205 27.03 -38.00 4.55
N GLN A 206 27.59 -38.46 5.67
CA GLN A 206 28.97 -38.15 6.06
C GLN A 206 29.88 -38.50 4.88
N ALA A 207 30.60 -37.51 4.36
CA ALA A 207 31.60 -37.73 3.33
C ALA A 207 32.55 -38.85 3.82
N PRO A 208 32.84 -39.88 3.01
CA PRO A 208 33.82 -40.90 3.37
C PRO A 208 35.13 -40.21 3.78
N PRO A 209 35.77 -40.65 4.88
CA PRO A 209 36.95 -39.98 5.41
C PRO A 209 38.04 -39.88 4.34
N GLU A 210 38.55 -38.66 4.21
CA GLU A 210 39.69 -38.26 3.42
C GLU A 210 40.86 -39.23 3.67
N GLN A 211 41.17 -40.09 2.69
CA GLN A 211 42.34 -40.95 2.78
C GLN A 211 43.58 -40.07 2.78
N ALA A 212 44.32 -40.13 3.89
CA ALA A 212 45.57 -39.41 4.09
C ALA A 212 46.56 -39.66 2.93
N PRO A 213 47.33 -38.65 2.51
CA PRO A 213 48.33 -38.82 1.46
C PRO A 213 49.49 -39.70 1.97
N THR A 214 49.51 -40.97 1.58
CA THR A 214 50.68 -41.84 1.80
C THR A 214 51.81 -41.47 0.85
N ALA A 215 52.87 -40.96 1.49
CA ALA A 215 54.27 -40.86 1.10
C ALA A 215 54.71 -41.47 -0.25
N VAL A 216 55.39 -40.61 -1.02
CA VAL A 216 56.23 -40.91 -2.17
C VAL A 216 57.34 -41.91 -1.80
N VAL A 217 57.40 -43.06 -2.49
CA VAL A 217 58.60 -43.90 -2.56
C VAL A 217 59.03 -44.07 -4.01
N LYS A 218 60.24 -43.57 -4.32
CA LYS A 218 60.97 -43.75 -5.58
C LYS A 218 61.60 -45.15 -5.67
N LYS A 219 61.50 -45.78 -6.85
CA LYS A 219 62.44 -46.72 -7.54
C LYS A 219 61.58 -47.64 -8.41
N GLY A 220 61.80 -47.92 -9.69
CA GLY A 220 62.83 -47.57 -10.66
C GLY A 220 62.74 -48.58 -11.83
N LYS A 221 63.04 -48.11 -13.03
CA LYS A 221 63.52 -48.86 -14.22
C LYS A 221 62.67 -49.95 -14.92
N LYS A 222 62.64 -49.74 -16.25
CA LYS A 222 62.75 -50.66 -17.40
C LYS A 222 61.47 -51.33 -17.93
N GLY A 223 61.22 -51.05 -19.22
CA GLY A 223 60.38 -51.90 -20.07
C GLY A 223 59.98 -51.24 -21.39
N GLN A 224 60.89 -51.19 -22.36
CA GLN A 224 60.55 -50.97 -23.77
C GLN A 224 59.54 -52.02 -24.27
N LYS A 225 58.55 -51.64 -25.10
CA LYS A 225 58.40 -52.15 -26.48
C LYS A 225 57.23 -51.52 -27.25
N LYS A 226 57.60 -51.10 -28.47
CA LYS A 226 56.88 -50.79 -29.72
C LYS A 226 55.44 -51.29 -29.88
N PHE A 227 54.62 -50.45 -30.51
CA PHE A 227 53.87 -50.63 -31.78
C PHE A 227 53.30 -49.22 -32.09
N LYS A 228 53.31 -48.64 -33.29
CA LYS A 228 53.40 -49.12 -34.67
C LYS A 228 53.92 -47.97 -35.54
#